data_AF-A0A1L5F9Z7-F1
#
_entry.id   AF-A0A1L5F9Z7-F1
#
_cell.length_a   1.000
_cell.length_b   1.000
_cell.length_c   1.000
_cell.angle_alpha   90.00
_cell.angle_beta   90.00
_cell.angle_gamma   90.00
#
_symmetry.space_group_name_H-M   'P 1'
#
loop_
_entity.id
_entity.type
_entity.pdbx_description
1 polymer ?
#
loop_
_entity_poly.entity_id
_entity_poly.type
_entity_poly.pdbx_seq_one_letter_code
_entity_poly.pdbx_strand_id
1 'polypeptide(L)'
;MFDFYYQEITRGIITSTIMWLLVAWGVWLIPITPIVLYEAKISESVVKSIFANILVWVISVFSYYMYIPIKFVFIGQSTMSEFYISNYRNQFYWSNLKNLLWGLILEDALEWLIVAALGGLIVGFGISFLYLRLRKTSNIKIKS
;
A
#
# COMPACT_ATOMS: atom_id res chain seq x y z
N MET A 1 -0.43 1.91 8.25
CA MET A 1 -0.83 1.49 9.62
C MET A 1 -1.58 0.16 9.64
N PHE A 2 -2.75 0.04 9.00
CA PHE A 2 -3.55 -1.19 9.05
C PHE A 2 -2.80 -2.43 8.52
N ASP A 3 -2.10 -2.31 7.39
CA ASP A 3 -1.28 -3.38 6.81
C ASP A 3 -0.29 -3.98 7.81
N PHE A 4 0.44 -3.17 8.58
CA PHE A 4 1.40 -3.68 9.58
C PHE A 4 0.73 -4.64 10.58
N TYR A 5 -0.37 -4.22 11.20
CA TYR A 5 -1.08 -5.04 12.19
C TYR A 5 -1.73 -6.27 11.54
N TYR A 6 -2.26 -6.10 10.34
CA TYR A 6 -2.84 -7.19 9.56
C TYR A 6 -1.79 -8.27 9.23
N GLN A 7 -0.58 -7.88 8.84
CA GLN A 7 0.55 -8.79 8.60
C GLN A 7 1.00 -9.48 9.89
N GLU A 8 1.05 -8.76 11.01
CA GLU A 8 1.42 -9.33 12.31
C GLU A 8 0.43 -10.43 12.76
N ILE A 9 -0.87 -10.19 12.60
CA ILE A 9 -1.93 -11.16 12.91
C ILE A 9 -1.87 -12.38 11.98
N THR A 10 -1.64 -12.15 10.69
CA THR A 10 -1.72 -13.21 9.67
C THR A 10 -0.45 -14.06 9.59
N ARG A 11 0.70 -13.59 10.11
CA ARG A 11 1.97 -14.33 10.15
C ARG A 11 1.84 -15.75 10.72
N GLY A 12 1.01 -15.96 11.74
CA GLY A 12 0.81 -17.28 12.35
C GLY A 12 -0.02 -18.27 11.52
N ILE A 13 -0.70 -17.79 10.47
CA ILE A 13 -1.64 -18.57 9.66
C ILE A 13 -1.10 -18.78 8.23
N ILE A 14 -0.12 -17.97 7.80
CA ILE A 14 0.51 -18.09 6.50
C ILE A 14 1.36 -19.37 6.44
N THR A 15 0.89 -20.36 5.68
CA THR A 15 1.58 -21.65 5.50
C THR A 15 2.26 -21.81 4.14
N SER A 16 2.02 -20.89 3.20
CA SER A 16 2.54 -20.96 1.84
C SER A 16 2.78 -19.58 1.22
N THR A 17 3.63 -19.53 0.20
CA THR A 17 3.93 -18.30 -0.57
C THR A 17 2.69 -17.71 -1.24
N ILE A 18 1.77 -18.56 -1.72
CA ILE A 18 0.52 -18.11 -2.34
C ILE A 18 -0.36 -17.43 -1.30
N MET A 19 -0.48 -18.01 -0.11
CA MET A 19 -1.25 -17.41 0.98
C MET A 19 -0.64 -16.09 1.43
N TRP A 20 0.68 -16.01 1.54
CA TRP A 20 1.39 -14.77 1.81
C TRP A 20 1.06 -13.70 0.76
N LEU A 21 1.09 -14.06 -0.54
CA LEU A 21 0.79 -13.13 -1.62
C LEU A 21 -0.66 -12.63 -1.58
N LEU A 22 -1.63 -13.51 -1.31
CA LEU A 22 -3.04 -13.13 -1.18
C LEU A 22 -3.28 -12.18 0.00
N VAL A 23 -2.67 -12.48 1.16
CA VAL A 23 -2.73 -11.62 2.34
C VAL A 23 -2.09 -10.27 2.04
N ALA A 24 -0.85 -10.29 1.55
CA ALA A 24 -0.08 -9.09 1.28
C ALA A 24 -0.75 -8.19 0.24
N TRP A 25 -1.38 -8.74 -0.81
CA TRP A 25 -2.04 -7.93 -1.82
C TRP A 25 -3.48 -7.57 -1.45
N GLY A 26 -4.21 -8.46 -0.77
CA GLY A 26 -5.63 -8.27 -0.46
C GLY A 26 -5.89 -7.01 0.36
N VAL A 27 -5.04 -6.72 1.34
CA VAL A 27 -5.15 -5.52 2.17
C VAL A 27 -5.03 -4.21 1.39
N TRP A 28 -4.34 -4.22 0.24
CA TRP A 28 -4.23 -3.07 -0.66
C TRP A 28 -5.32 -3.08 -1.73
N LEU A 29 -5.66 -4.25 -2.29
CA LEU A 29 -6.65 -4.37 -3.37
C LEU A 29 -8.07 -4.00 -2.91
N ILE A 30 -8.44 -4.37 -1.69
CA ILE A 30 -9.78 -4.10 -1.14
C ILE A 30 -10.09 -2.58 -1.10
N PRO A 31 -9.27 -1.71 -0.49
CA PRO A 31 -9.56 -0.29 -0.41
C PRO A 31 -9.38 0.45 -1.75
N ILE A 32 -8.49 0.02 -2.64
CA ILE A 32 -8.30 0.71 -3.93
C ILE A 32 -9.41 0.39 -4.94
N THR A 33 -10.01 -0.80 -4.88
CA THR A 33 -11.08 -1.22 -5.80
C THR A 33 -12.24 -0.21 -5.87
N PRO A 34 -12.87 0.22 -4.76
CA PRO A 34 -13.96 1.20 -4.82
C PRO A 34 -13.52 2.55 -5.38
N ILE A 35 -12.26 2.96 -5.16
CA ILE A 35 -11.71 4.20 -5.69
C ILE A 35 -11.61 4.13 -7.22
N VAL A 36 -11.06 3.04 -7.75
CA VAL A 36 -10.95 2.82 -9.20
C VAL A 36 -12.33 2.77 -9.85
N LEU A 37 -13.29 2.08 -9.22
CA LEU A 37 -14.67 1.99 -9.72
C LEU A 37 -15.38 3.34 -9.68
N TYR A 38 -15.20 4.12 -8.62
CA TYR A 38 -15.77 5.46 -8.49
C TYR A 38 -15.21 6.39 -9.58
N GLU A 39 -13.90 6.42 -9.76
CA GLU A 39 -13.25 7.26 -10.77
C GLU A 39 -13.66 6.83 -12.18
N ALA A 40 -13.74 5.53 -12.46
CA ALA A 40 -14.20 5.01 -13.74
C ALA A 40 -15.67 5.40 -14.00
N LYS A 41 -16.51 5.38 -12.96
CA LYS A 41 -17.92 5.76 -13.06
C LYS A 41 -18.11 7.25 -13.37
N ILE A 42 -17.36 8.12 -12.72
CA ILE A 42 -17.52 9.57 -12.85
C ILE A 42 -16.81 10.10 -14.10
N SER A 43 -15.58 9.65 -14.33
CA SER A 43 -14.74 10.19 -15.40
C SER A 43 -14.96 9.51 -16.76
N GLU A 44 -15.61 8.33 -16.75
CA GLU A 44 -15.77 7.44 -17.91
C GLU A 44 -14.44 7.14 -18.64
N SER A 45 -13.32 7.21 -17.92
CA SER A 45 -11.98 7.11 -18.47
C SER A 45 -11.12 6.10 -17.71
N VAL A 46 -10.60 5.11 -18.45
CA VAL A 46 -9.61 4.14 -17.95
C VAL A 46 -8.34 4.86 -17.50
N VAL A 47 -7.88 5.85 -18.27
CA VAL A 47 -6.63 6.58 -17.98
C VAL A 47 -6.72 7.37 -16.69
N LYS A 48 -7.81 8.12 -16.47
CA LYS A 48 -8.01 8.86 -15.21
C LYS A 48 -8.09 7.92 -14.01
N SER A 49 -8.77 6.78 -14.18
CA SER A 49 -8.85 5.74 -13.14
C SER A 49 -7.49 5.14 -12.78
N ILE A 50 -6.62 4.91 -13.78
CA ILE A 50 -5.24 4.47 -13.55
C ILE A 50 -4.46 5.51 -12.74
N PHE A 51 -4.49 6.78 -13.16
CA PHE A 51 -3.77 7.84 -12.45
C PHE A 51 -4.26 8.02 -11.01
N ALA A 52 -5.58 7.99 -10.79
CA ALA A 52 -6.15 8.03 -9.44
C ALA A 52 -5.65 6.85 -8.59
N ASN A 53 -5.63 5.64 -9.15
CA ASN A 53 -5.15 4.45 -8.45
C ASN A 53 -3.67 4.54 -8.07
N ILE A 54 -2.81 4.91 -9.04
CA ILE A 54 -1.38 5.09 -8.83
C ILE A 54 -1.16 6.11 -7.72
N LEU A 55 -1.82 7.27 -7.79
CA LEU A 55 -1.66 8.35 -6.82
C LEU A 55 -2.05 7.90 -5.41
N VAL A 56 -3.20 7.25 -5.26
CA VAL A 56 -3.65 6.75 -3.95
C VAL A 56 -2.69 5.71 -3.40
N TRP A 57 -2.26 4.75 -4.22
CA TRP A 57 -1.38 3.69 -3.75
C TRP A 57 0.00 4.23 -3.36
N VAL A 58 0.57 5.13 -4.18
CA VAL A 58 1.84 5.82 -3.89
C VAL A 58 1.76 6.63 -2.59
N ILE A 59 0.69 7.43 -2.41
CA ILE A 59 0.48 8.19 -1.16
C ILE A 59 0.36 7.24 0.03
N SER A 60 -0.30 6.09 -0.15
CA SER A 60 -0.49 5.12 0.93
C SER A 60 0.82 4.45 1.32
N VAL A 61 1.66 4.05 0.36
CA VAL A 61 3.02 3.53 0.60
C VAL A 61 3.89 4.59 1.27
N PHE A 62 3.91 5.81 0.74
CA PHE A 62 4.65 6.91 1.36
C PHE A 62 4.23 7.14 2.81
N SER A 63 2.92 7.19 3.06
CA SER A 63 2.35 7.36 4.40
C SER A 63 2.71 6.20 5.33
N TYR A 64 2.76 4.98 4.81
CA TYR A 64 3.19 3.79 5.55
C TYR A 64 4.65 3.91 6.01
N TYR A 65 5.56 4.27 5.09
CA TYR A 65 6.97 4.43 5.42
C TYR A 65 7.26 5.64 6.31
N MET A 66 6.47 6.72 6.22
CA MET A 66 6.56 7.83 7.18
C MET A 66 6.09 7.45 8.59
N TYR A 67 5.14 6.50 8.69
CA TYR A 67 4.63 6.04 9.98
C TYR A 67 5.63 5.14 10.74
N ILE A 68 6.43 4.32 10.04
CA ILE A 68 7.34 3.36 10.68
C ILE A 68 8.31 4.03 11.67
N PRO A 69 9.04 5.11 11.32
CA PRO A 69 9.94 5.78 12.26
C PRO A 69 9.21 6.37 13.46
N ILE A 70 8.03 6.97 13.23
CA ILE A 70 7.19 7.52 14.30
C ILE A 70 6.82 6.41 15.29
N LYS A 71 6.44 5.23 14.79
CA LYS A 71 6.13 4.08 15.61
C LYS A 71 7.35 3.65 16.43
N PHE A 72 8.50 3.43 15.80
CA PHE A 72 9.69 2.92 16.50
C PHE A 72 10.23 3.91 17.53
N VAL A 73 10.18 5.20 17.25
CA VAL A 73 10.70 6.22 18.17
C VAL A 73 9.76 6.52 19.33
N PHE A 74 8.44 6.59 19.08
CA PHE A 74 7.48 7.15 20.05
C PHE A 74 6.44 6.17 20.58
N ILE A 75 5.97 5.21 19.78
CA ILE A 75 4.89 4.29 20.19
C ILE A 75 5.50 3.02 20.81
N GLY A 76 6.59 2.56 20.22
CA GLY A 76 7.34 1.39 20.62
C GLY A 76 6.95 0.10 19.90
N GLN A 77 7.91 -0.82 19.87
CA GLN A 77 7.82 -2.20 19.45
C GLN A 77 8.90 -2.98 20.20
N SER A 78 8.51 -4.03 20.93
CA SER A 78 9.40 -4.74 21.87
C SER A 78 10.69 -5.27 21.22
N THR A 79 10.63 -5.69 19.95
CA THR A 79 11.78 -6.17 19.18
C THR A 79 12.69 -5.06 18.65
N MET A 80 12.32 -3.79 18.83
CA MET A 80 12.98 -2.59 18.28
C MET A 80 13.18 -1.53 19.38
N SER A 81 13.33 -1.96 20.63
CA SER A 81 13.40 -1.09 21.81
C SER A 81 14.58 -0.11 21.79
N GLU A 82 15.65 -0.44 21.07
CA GLU A 82 16.84 0.39 20.89
C GLU A 82 16.55 1.74 20.21
N PHE A 83 15.47 1.82 19.43
CA PHE A 83 15.08 3.05 18.71
C PHE A 83 14.18 3.98 19.52
N TYR A 84 13.79 3.60 20.75
CA TYR A 84 12.89 4.42 21.55
C TYR A 84 13.57 5.73 21.95
N ILE A 85 12.82 6.84 21.93
CA ILE A 85 13.35 8.15 22.29
C ILE A 85 13.92 8.20 23.72
N SER A 86 13.47 7.32 24.62
CA SER A 86 14.04 7.17 25.96
C SER A 86 15.53 6.79 25.94
N ASN A 87 16.00 6.16 24.86
CA ASN A 87 17.39 5.74 24.68
C ASN A 87 18.28 6.81 24.03
N TYR A 88 17.81 8.06 23.87
CA TYR A 88 18.55 9.14 23.19
C TYR A 88 19.95 9.44 23.75
N ARG A 89 20.22 9.04 25.00
CA ARG A 89 21.53 9.19 25.66
C ARG A 89 22.50 8.05 25.36
N ASN A 90 22.06 6.97 24.71
CA ASN A 90 22.94 5.88 24.31
C ASN A 90 23.90 6.35 23.21
N GLN A 91 25.18 6.00 23.34
CA GLN A 91 26.25 6.40 22.41
C GLN A 91 25.97 6.03 20.95
N PHE A 92 25.20 4.97 20.68
CA PHE A 92 24.89 4.50 19.33
C PHE A 92 23.51 4.91 18.83
N TYR A 93 22.68 5.58 19.64
CA TYR A 93 21.28 5.86 19.32
C TYR A 93 21.10 6.58 17.98
N TRP A 94 21.78 7.72 17.80
CA TRP A 94 21.67 8.53 16.59
C TRP A 94 22.22 7.84 15.35
N SER A 95 23.29 7.06 15.50
CA SER A 95 23.87 6.27 14.40
C SER A 95 22.89 5.19 13.96
N ASN A 96 22.33 4.43 14.91
CA ASN A 96 21.36 3.39 14.64
C ASN A 96 20.09 3.97 14.00
N LEU A 97 19.55 5.05 14.56
CA LEU A 97 18.35 5.71 14.02
C LEU A 97 18.57 6.23 12.60
N LYS A 98 19.74 6.82 12.32
CA LYS A 98 20.10 7.25 10.96
C LYS A 98 20.15 6.07 10.00
N ASN A 99 20.79 4.96 10.38
CA ASN A 99 20.89 3.76 9.54
C ASN A 99 19.52 3.15 9.26
N LEU A 100 18.65 3.07 10.27
CA LEU A 100 17.26 2.63 10.12
C LEU A 100 16.49 3.52 9.12
N LEU A 101 16.57 4.84 9.27
CA LEU A 101 15.90 5.78 8.36
C LEU A 101 16.41 5.66 6.92
N TRP A 102 17.72 5.45 6.75
CA TRP A 102 18.32 5.26 5.43
C TRP A 102 17.88 3.97 4.77
N GLY A 103 17.86 2.84 5.49
CA GLY A 103 17.33 1.58 4.95
C GLY A 103 15.86 1.72 4.57
N LEU A 104 15.03 2.32 5.43
CA LEU A 104 13.60 2.51 5.16
C LEU A 104 13.35 3.38 3.92
N ILE A 105 14.13 4.44 3.71
CA ILE A 105 13.91 5.37 2.59
C ILE A 105 14.51 4.84 1.29
N LEU A 106 15.77 4.39 1.32
CA LEU A 106 16.54 4.09 0.11
C LEU A 106 16.33 2.68 -0.41
N GLU A 107 16.05 1.72 0.47
CA GLU A 107 15.90 0.32 0.08
C GLU A 107 14.41 0.00 0.00
N ASP A 108 13.73 0.04 1.15
CA ASP A 108 12.37 -0.47 1.24
C ASP A 108 11.35 0.45 0.52
N ALA A 109 11.33 1.75 0.84
CA ALA A 109 10.30 2.64 0.29
C ALA A 109 10.39 2.78 -1.23
N LEU A 110 11.61 2.84 -1.81
CA LEU A 110 11.78 2.95 -3.25
C LEU A 110 11.26 1.72 -3.99
N GLU A 111 11.55 0.52 -3.51
CA GLU A 111 11.04 -0.72 -4.10
C GLU A 111 9.51 -0.73 -4.11
N TRP A 112 8.91 -0.43 -2.96
CA TRP A 112 7.45 -0.45 -2.82
C TRP A 112 6.75 0.69 -3.57
N LEU A 113 7.40 1.83 -3.77
CA LEU A 113 6.88 2.89 -4.62
C LEU A 113 6.80 2.45 -6.09
N ILE A 114 7.80 1.71 -6.58
CA ILE A 114 7.77 1.12 -7.93
C ILE A 114 6.64 0.09 -8.03
N VAL A 115 6.50 -0.79 -7.02
CA VAL A 115 5.41 -1.77 -6.95
C VAL A 115 4.05 -1.07 -6.94
N ALA A 116 3.89 0.01 -6.17
CA ALA A 116 2.64 0.78 -6.12
C ALA A 116 2.30 1.43 -7.46
N ALA A 117 3.29 1.96 -8.19
CA ALA A 117 3.07 2.53 -9.50
C ALA A 117 2.66 1.47 -10.54
N LEU A 118 3.39 0.35 -10.60
CA LEU A 118 3.10 -0.75 -11.54
C LEU A 118 1.81 -1.48 -11.20
N GLY A 119 1.61 -1.81 -9.92
CA GLY A 119 0.38 -2.40 -9.42
C GLY A 119 -0.81 -1.47 -9.64
N GLY A 120 -0.64 -0.18 -9.39
CA GLY A 120 -1.63 0.86 -9.63
C GLY A 120 -2.07 0.91 -11.09
N LEU A 121 -1.11 0.81 -12.02
CA LEU A 121 -1.37 0.74 -13.45
C LEU A 121 -2.16 -0.53 -13.82
N ILE A 122 -1.67 -1.71 -13.44
CA ILE A 122 -2.26 -3.00 -13.83
C ILE A 122 -3.68 -3.14 -13.27
N VAL A 123 -3.83 -2.91 -11.97
CA VAL A 123 -5.12 -3.04 -11.27
C VAL A 123 -6.09 -1.95 -11.73
N GLY A 124 -5.61 -0.72 -11.84
CA GLY A 124 -6.40 0.43 -12.29
C GLY A 124 -6.94 0.21 -13.70
N PHE A 125 -6.10 -0.27 -14.61
CA PHE A 125 -6.50 -0.64 -15.96
C PHE A 125 -7.53 -1.77 -15.94
N GLY A 126 -7.21 -2.89 -15.29
CA GLY A 126 -8.05 -4.09 -15.30
C GLY A 126 -9.47 -3.82 -14.79
N ILE A 127 -9.59 -3.20 -13.61
CA ILE A 127 -10.89 -2.91 -12.98
C ILE A 127 -11.69 -1.90 -13.83
N SER A 128 -11.09 -0.76 -14.20
CA SER A 128 -11.80 0.30 -14.92
C SER A 128 -12.21 -0.14 -16.34
N PHE A 129 -11.34 -0.88 -17.04
CA PHE A 129 -11.64 -1.42 -18.37
C PHE A 129 -12.81 -2.40 -18.33
N LEU A 130 -12.79 -3.36 -17.40
CA LEU A 130 -13.89 -4.32 -17.24
C LEU A 130 -15.19 -3.62 -16.88
N TYR A 131 -15.16 -2.70 -15.91
CA TYR A 131 -16.34 -1.95 -15.48
C TYR A 131 -16.98 -1.16 -16.64
N LEU A 132 -16.19 -0.39 -17.38
CA LEU A 132 -16.70 0.42 -18.49
C LEU A 132 -17.22 -0.45 -19.64
N ARG A 133 -16.56 -1.57 -19.92
CA ARG A 133 -17.01 -2.52 -20.96
C ARG A 133 -18.35 -3.15 -20.59
N LEU A 134 -18.50 -3.63 -19.36
CA LEU A 134 -19.74 -4.23 -18.87
C LEU A 134 -20.90 -3.21 -18.87
N ARG A 135 -20.64 -1.98 -18.43
CA ARG A 135 -21.64 -0.89 -18.44
C ARG A 135 -22.09 -0.51 -19.85
N LYS A 136 -21.17 -0.52 -20.83
CA LYS A 136 -21.52 -0.29 -22.24
C LYS A 136 -22.44 -1.38 -22.78
N THR A 137 -22.12 -2.65 -22.52
CA THR A 137 -22.95 -3.79 -22.95
C THR A 137 -24.33 -3.78 -22.29
N SER A 138 -24.43 -3.46 -20.99
CA SER A 138 -25.72 -3.36 -20.30
C SER A 138 -26.58 -2.23 -20.87
N ASN A 139 -26.00 -1.07 -21.15
CA ASN A 139 -26.73 0.07 -21.73
C ASN A 139 -27.23 -0.21 -23.16
N ILE A 140 -26.50 -1.02 -23.93
CA ILE A 140 -26.96 -1.45 -25.27
C ILE A 140 -28.18 -2.38 -25.15
N LYS A 141 -28.15 -3.36 -24.24
CA LYS A 141 -29.27 -4.27 -24.02
C LYS A 141 -30.56 -3.60 -23.52
N ILE A 142 -30.45 -2.49 -22.79
CA ILE A 142 -31.64 -1.74 -22.31
C ILE A 142 -32.29 -0.94 -23.44
N LYS A 143 -31.53 -0.59 -24.49
CA LYS A 143 -32.02 0.23 -25.61
C LYS A 143 -32.53 -0.56 -26.82
N SER A 144 -32.32 -1.88 -26.87
CA SER A 144 -32.81 -2.80 -27.92
C SER A 144 -34.12 -3.45 -27.53
#